data_AF-A0A9W6I589-F1
#
_entry.id   AF-A0A9W6I589-F1
#
_cell.length_a   1.000
_cell.length_b   1.000
_cell.length_c   1.000
_cell.angle_alpha   90.00
_cell.angle_beta   90.00
_cell.angle_gamma   90.00
#
_symmetry.space_group_name_H-M   'P 1'
#
loop_
_entity.id
_entity.type
_entity.pdbx_description
1 polymer ?
#
loop_
_entity_poly.entity_id
_entity_poly.type
_entity_poly.pdbx_seq_one_letter_code
_entity_poly.pdbx_strand_id
1 'polypeptide(L)'
;MRLRKTLLSLTALAALVPTVALSAPAQAQTASRVSCAGEVCVEYSGSKNGFYAVTHGFGFYGHVDLWGPGVSFRHSPDMQDPGVGANGIGAGWLCAHGWKHENGNFIDMGFPCVEVPA
;
A
#
# COMPACT_ATOMS: atom_id res chain seq x y z
N MET A 1 47.49 -18.12 -68.81
CA MET A 1 46.22 -18.75 -68.40
C MET A 1 46.43 -19.37 -67.02
N ARG A 2 45.57 -19.07 -66.03
CA ARG A 2 45.45 -19.65 -64.66
C ARG A 2 46.57 -19.28 -63.66
N LEU A 3 46.47 -18.25 -62.81
CA LEU A 3 45.63 -17.96 -61.63
C LEU A 3 45.86 -18.85 -60.37
N ARG A 4 46.09 -18.16 -59.23
CA ARG A 4 45.68 -18.46 -57.82
C ARG A 4 46.65 -19.33 -56.98
N LYS A 5 46.89 -19.10 -55.68
CA LYS A 5 46.23 -18.24 -54.66
C LYS A 5 47.14 -18.10 -53.43
N THR A 6 47.35 -16.86 -52.98
CA THR A 6 47.90 -16.48 -51.68
C THR A 6 46.90 -16.83 -50.57
N LEU A 7 47.33 -17.52 -49.51
CA LEU A 7 46.53 -17.76 -48.31
C LEU A 7 47.01 -16.81 -47.21
N LEU A 8 46.24 -15.75 -46.98
CA LEU A 8 46.39 -14.86 -45.82
C LEU A 8 45.81 -15.56 -44.58
N SER A 9 46.62 -15.66 -43.52
CA SER A 9 46.17 -16.01 -42.18
C SER A 9 45.32 -14.89 -41.59
N LEU A 10 44.04 -15.17 -41.30
CA LEU A 10 43.17 -14.29 -40.54
C LEU A 10 43.46 -14.45 -39.03
N THR A 11 44.06 -13.44 -38.43
CA THR A 11 44.03 -13.22 -36.98
C THR A 11 42.65 -12.71 -36.57
N ALA A 12 41.88 -13.55 -35.87
CA ALA A 12 40.61 -13.15 -35.28
C ALA A 12 40.85 -12.31 -34.01
N LEU A 13 40.61 -11.01 -34.10
CA LEU A 13 40.46 -10.14 -32.91
C LEU A 13 39.09 -10.41 -32.29
N ALA A 14 39.08 -10.96 -31.07
CA ALA A 14 37.88 -11.04 -30.26
C ALA A 14 37.57 -9.65 -29.68
N ALA A 15 36.55 -8.98 -30.22
CA ALA A 15 36.05 -7.71 -29.69
C ALA A 15 35.25 -7.98 -28.40
N LEU A 16 35.78 -7.51 -27.27
CA LEU A 16 35.09 -7.46 -25.98
C LEU A 16 33.99 -6.39 -26.05
N VAL A 17 32.73 -6.81 -26.12
CA VAL A 17 31.56 -5.93 -26.04
C VAL A 17 31.26 -5.67 -24.56
N PRO A 18 31.26 -4.42 -24.08
CA PRO A 18 30.89 -4.12 -22.70
C PRO A 18 29.38 -4.33 -22.54
N THR A 19 29.00 -5.34 -21.76
CA THR A 19 27.61 -5.54 -21.31
C THR A 19 27.26 -4.42 -20.34
N VAL A 20 26.55 -3.41 -20.83
CA VAL A 20 25.89 -2.41 -20.00
C VAL A 20 24.75 -3.12 -19.25
N ALA A 21 24.91 -3.27 -17.94
CA ALA A 21 23.84 -3.75 -17.09
C ALA A 21 22.76 -2.66 -17.01
N LEU A 22 21.65 -2.85 -17.73
CA LEU A 22 20.44 -2.07 -17.50
C LEU A 22 19.87 -2.48 -16.13
N SER A 23 20.03 -1.62 -15.13
CA SER A 23 19.25 -1.70 -13.90
C SER A 23 17.78 -1.46 -14.26
N ALA A 24 16.96 -2.49 -14.11
CA ALA A 24 15.51 -2.36 -14.23
C ALA A 24 15.00 -1.35 -13.17
N PRO A 25 13.98 -0.53 -13.49
CA PRO A 25 13.41 0.38 -12.52
C PRO A 25 12.85 -0.44 -11.35
N ALA A 26 13.31 -0.15 -10.14
CA ALA A 26 12.73 -0.72 -8.93
C ALA A 26 11.27 -0.25 -8.84
N GLN A 27 10.32 -1.17 -9.09
CA GLN A 27 8.92 -0.91 -8.78
C GLN A 27 8.82 -0.69 -7.27
N ALA A 28 8.60 0.55 -6.85
CA ALA A 28 8.19 0.86 -5.49
C ALA A 28 6.86 0.15 -5.24
N GLN A 29 6.90 -0.96 -4.50
CA GLN A 29 5.70 -1.64 -4.05
C GLN A 29 4.98 -0.68 -3.10
N THR A 30 3.87 -0.10 -3.54
CA THR A 30 2.98 0.65 -2.66
C THR A 30 2.48 -0.33 -1.61
N ALA A 31 2.99 -0.23 -0.38
CA ALA A 31 2.60 -1.11 0.69
C ALA A 31 1.12 -0.86 1.00
N SER A 32 0.28 -1.85 0.74
CA SER A 32 -1.08 -1.91 1.25
C SER A 32 -1.10 -2.85 2.44
N ARG A 33 -1.60 -2.37 3.58
CA ARG A 33 -1.75 -3.16 4.81
C ARG A 33 -3.15 -3.00 5.35
N VAL A 34 -3.69 -4.08 5.88
CA VAL A 34 -5.03 -4.15 6.47
C VAL A 34 -4.96 -4.83 7.84
N SER A 35 -5.83 -4.41 8.75
CA SER A 35 -6.04 -5.02 10.05
C SER A 35 -7.54 -4.98 10.36
N CYS A 36 -8.07 -6.07 10.92
CA CYS A 36 -9.49 -6.19 11.27
C CYS A 36 -9.64 -6.69 12.70
N ALA A 37 -10.66 -6.20 13.39
CA ALA A 37 -11.08 -6.66 14.71
C ALA A 37 -12.61 -6.54 14.77
N GLY A 38 -13.30 -7.62 15.14
CA GLY A 38 -14.76 -7.67 15.07
C GLY A 38 -15.27 -7.43 13.65
N GLU A 39 -16.27 -6.57 13.52
CA GLU A 39 -16.86 -6.16 12.24
C GLU A 39 -16.18 -4.93 11.61
N VAL A 40 -15.02 -4.50 12.13
CA VAL A 40 -14.34 -3.28 11.69
C VAL A 40 -12.96 -3.61 11.13
N CYS A 41 -12.61 -2.99 10.01
CA CYS A 41 -11.30 -3.08 9.40
C CYS A 41 -10.72 -1.70 9.10
N VAL A 42 -9.41 -1.56 9.27
CA VAL A 42 -8.64 -0.39 8.85
C VAL A 42 -7.56 -0.83 7.87
N GLU A 43 -7.42 -0.07 6.79
CA GLU A 43 -6.39 -0.28 5.78
C GLU A 43 -5.71 1.03 5.40
N TYR A 44 -4.49 0.92 4.90
CA TYR A 44 -3.83 2.03 4.23
C TYR A 44 -3.01 1.55 3.05
N SER A 45 -2.82 2.45 2.08
CA SER A 45 -1.92 2.28 0.95
C SER A 45 -0.95 3.45 0.89
N GLY A 46 0.35 3.17 0.89
CA GLY A 46 1.40 4.19 0.79
C GLY A 46 2.57 3.95 1.75
N SER A 47 3.17 5.05 2.22
CA SER A 47 4.30 5.01 3.15
C SER A 47 4.20 6.15 4.16
N LYS A 48 5.13 6.23 5.12
CA LYS A 48 5.22 7.37 6.05
C LYS A 48 5.30 8.74 5.36
N ASN A 49 5.77 8.81 4.11
CA ASN A 49 5.88 10.08 3.38
C ASN A 49 4.55 10.53 2.77
N GLY A 50 3.52 9.69 2.85
CA GLY A 50 2.20 9.93 2.30
C GLY A 50 1.48 8.60 2.10
N PHE A 51 0.28 8.50 2.68
CA PHE A 51 -0.59 7.35 2.52
C PHE A 51 -2.06 7.77 2.45
N TYR A 52 -2.88 6.92 1.84
CA TYR A 52 -4.33 6.99 1.93
C TYR A 52 -4.83 5.86 2.84
N ALA A 53 -5.62 6.22 3.84
CA ALA A 53 -6.20 5.32 4.81
C ALA A 53 -7.72 5.24 4.64
N VAL A 54 -8.27 4.05 4.86
CA VAL A 54 -9.71 3.78 4.84
C VAL A 54 -10.05 2.90 6.03
N THR A 55 -11.19 3.17 6.66
CA THR A 55 -11.84 2.24 7.59
C THR A 55 -13.25 1.96 7.12
N HIS A 56 -13.72 0.75 7.42
CA HIS A 56 -15.08 0.33 7.14
C HIS A 56 -15.59 -0.66 8.19
N GLY A 57 -16.90 -0.61 8.42
CA GLY A 57 -17.66 -1.56 9.21
C GLY A 57 -18.52 -2.45 8.31
N PHE A 58 -18.77 -3.70 8.72
CA PHE A 58 -19.59 -4.65 7.96
C PHE A 58 -20.70 -5.28 8.80
N GLY A 59 -21.91 -5.35 8.25
CA GLY A 59 -23.02 -6.05 8.89
C GLY A 59 -23.68 -5.28 10.03
N PHE A 60 -23.44 -3.96 10.13
CA PHE A 60 -24.08 -3.12 11.15
C PHE A 60 -24.46 -1.73 10.65
N TYR A 61 -25.50 -1.16 11.27
CA TYR A 61 -25.90 0.23 11.11
C TYR A 61 -25.28 1.06 12.25
N GLY A 62 -24.56 2.12 11.91
CA GLY A 62 -23.85 2.98 12.87
C GLY A 62 -22.72 3.74 12.18
N HIS A 63 -21.62 4.02 12.87
CA HIS A 63 -20.49 4.76 12.30
C HIS A 63 -19.14 4.10 12.61
N VAL A 64 -18.10 4.59 11.93
CA VAL A 64 -16.70 4.28 12.19
C VAL A 64 -15.88 5.55 12.33
N ASP A 65 -14.89 5.47 13.21
CA ASP A 65 -13.90 6.50 13.47
C ASP A 65 -12.54 6.09 12.90
N LEU A 66 -11.73 7.04 12.45
CA LEU A 66 -10.38 6.84 11.92
C LEU A 66 -9.42 7.92 12.43
N TRP A 67 -8.28 7.51 12.96
CA TRP A 67 -7.22 8.43 13.38
C TRP A 67 -5.84 7.78 13.30
N GLY A 68 -4.79 8.62 13.27
CA GLY A 68 -3.41 8.14 13.20
C GLY A 68 -2.43 9.22 12.72
N PRO A 69 -1.23 8.83 12.27
CA PRO A 69 -0.20 9.75 11.81
C PRO A 69 -0.68 10.69 10.70
N GLY A 70 -0.71 11.99 10.98
CA GLY A 70 -1.14 13.00 10.02
C GLY A 70 -2.61 12.94 9.62
N VAL A 71 -3.40 12.02 10.20
CA VAL A 71 -4.84 11.90 10.01
C VAL A 71 -5.53 12.53 11.21
N SER A 72 -6.10 13.72 11.04
CA SER A 72 -7.04 14.27 12.01
C SER A 72 -8.23 13.33 12.17
N PHE A 73 -8.74 13.18 13.40
CA PHE A 73 -9.89 12.30 13.69
C PHE A 73 -11.01 12.48 12.67
N ARG A 74 -11.36 11.40 11.98
CA ARG A 74 -12.44 11.34 11.00
C ARG A 74 -13.55 10.46 11.55
N HIS A 75 -14.77 10.89 11.27
CA HIS A 75 -15.98 10.19 11.67
C HIS A 75 -16.85 10.01 10.43
N SER A 76 -17.37 8.80 10.20
CA SER A 76 -18.38 8.58 9.17
C SER A 76 -19.77 9.02 9.66
N PRO A 77 -20.71 9.34 8.77
CA PRO A 77 -22.12 9.38 9.16
C PRO A 77 -22.60 8.03 9.70
N ASP A 78 -23.70 8.04 10.47
CA ASP A 78 -24.42 6.81 10.81
C ASP A 78 -25.11 6.25 9.56
N MET A 79 -24.74 5.04 9.14
CA MET A 79 -25.30 4.35 7.98
C MET A 79 -25.09 2.83 8.06
N GLN A 80 -25.74 2.08 7.17
CA GLN A 80 -25.43 0.66 6.98
C GLN A 80 -24.03 0.51 6.35
N ASP A 81 -23.22 -0.38 6.92
CA ASP A 81 -21.85 -0.66 6.48
C ASP A 81 -21.00 0.63 6.36
N PRO A 82 -20.82 1.35 7.48
CA PRO A 82 -20.23 2.69 7.46
C PRO A 82 -18.75 2.67 7.05
N GLY A 83 -18.29 3.76 6.46
CA GLY A 83 -16.88 3.90 6.06
C GLY A 83 -16.42 5.35 5.97
N VAL A 84 -15.12 5.57 6.22
CA VAL A 84 -14.48 6.88 6.05
C VAL A 84 -13.02 6.70 5.63
N GLY A 85 -12.50 7.63 4.84
CA GLY A 85 -11.10 7.66 4.43
C GLY A 85 -10.45 9.02 4.59
N ALA A 86 -9.12 9.02 4.68
CA ALA A 86 -8.30 10.22 4.78
C ALA A 86 -6.87 10.01 4.27
N ASN A 87 -6.24 11.10 3.83
CA ASN A 87 -4.80 11.11 3.59
C ASN A 87 -4.05 11.35 4.90
N GLY A 88 -2.92 10.68 5.07
CA GLY A 88 -2.05 10.80 6.24
C GLY A 88 -0.57 10.91 5.86
N ILE A 89 0.23 11.29 6.86
CA ILE A 89 1.69 11.40 6.77
C ILE A 89 2.30 11.10 8.14
N GLY A 90 3.45 10.45 8.16
CA GLY A 90 4.15 10.01 9.35
C GLY A 90 4.06 8.50 9.56
N ALA A 91 4.90 8.01 10.46
CA ALA A 91 4.91 6.62 10.91
C ALA A 91 4.16 6.48 12.23
N GLY A 92 3.69 5.27 12.54
CA GLY A 92 2.96 4.95 13.77
C GLY A 92 1.69 4.15 13.53
N TRP A 93 0.84 4.09 14.55
CA TRP A 93 -0.39 3.31 14.51
C TRP A 93 -1.55 4.10 13.91
N LEU A 94 -2.07 3.58 12.81
CA LEU A 94 -3.35 3.99 12.23
C LEU A 94 -4.42 3.08 12.83
N CYS A 95 -5.43 3.65 13.48
CA CYS A 95 -6.46 2.91 14.18
C CYS A 95 -7.85 3.33 13.73
N ALA A 96 -8.79 2.42 13.92
CA ALA A 96 -10.20 2.69 13.73
C ALA A 96 -11.04 2.12 14.88
N HIS A 97 -12.26 2.61 15.02
CA HIS A 97 -13.27 2.09 15.94
C HIS A 97 -14.62 2.08 15.25
N GLY A 98 -15.39 1.00 15.37
CA GLY A 98 -16.78 0.98 14.92
C GLY A 98 -17.77 0.95 16.07
N TRP A 99 -18.90 1.61 15.85
CA TRP A 99 -19.99 1.74 16.79
C TRP A 99 -21.31 1.42 16.09
N LYS A 100 -21.98 0.34 16.51
CA LYS A 100 -23.31 -0.02 16.03
C LYS A 100 -24.36 0.70 16.85
N HIS A 101 -25.32 1.31 16.19
CA HIS A 101 -26.50 1.88 16.84
C HIS A 101 -27.58 0.80 16.98
N GLU A 102 -27.86 0.40 18.21
CA GLU A 102 -28.90 -0.59 18.54
C GLU A 102 -29.68 -0.14 19.79
N ASN A 103 -31.01 -0.12 19.69
CA ASN A 103 -31.91 0.23 20.79
C ASN A 103 -31.56 1.57 21.49
N GLY A 104 -31.15 2.58 20.72
CA GLY A 104 -30.78 3.91 21.24
C GLY A 104 -29.39 3.99 21.88
N ASN A 105 -28.59 2.93 21.80
CA ASN A 105 -27.22 2.88 22.35
C ASN A 105 -26.20 2.60 21.24
N PHE A 106 -24.96 3.01 21.48
CA PHE A 106 -23.81 2.61 20.67
C PHE A 106 -23.08 1.43 21.31
N ILE A 107 -22.89 0.38 20.52
CA ILE A 107 -22.20 -0.85 20.91
C ILE A 107 -20.88 -0.94 20.14
N ASP A 108 -19.81 -1.30 20.83
CA ASP A 108 -18.49 -1.53 20.25
C ASP A 108 -18.54 -2.67 19.23
N MET A 109 -18.04 -2.41 18.01
CA MET A 109 -17.96 -3.39 16.93
C MET A 109 -16.53 -3.80 16.59
N GLY A 110 -15.54 -3.26 17.29
CA GLY A 110 -14.13 -3.56 17.11
C GLY A 110 -13.23 -2.34 16.94
N PHE A 111 -11.97 -2.53 17.34
CA PHE A 111 -10.93 -1.51 17.41
C PHE A 111 -9.62 -1.99 16.76
N PRO A 112 -9.54 -2.11 15.42
CA PRO A 112 -8.31 -2.53 14.77
C PRO A 112 -7.28 -1.39 14.69
N CYS A 113 -6.02 -1.74 14.76
CA CYS A 113 -4.90 -0.86 14.44
C CYS A 113 -3.93 -1.55 13.47
N VAL A 114 -3.30 -0.75 12.60
CA VAL A 114 -2.28 -1.18 11.66
C VAL A 114 -1.08 -0.23 11.71
N GLU A 115 0.13 -0.78 11.68
CA GLU A 115 1.36 0.01 11.76
C GLU A 115 1.76 0.52 10.37
N VAL A 116 1.97 1.84 10.28
CA VAL A 116 2.68 2.52 9.20
C VAL A 116 4.17 2.57 9.55
N PRO A 117 5.04 1.80 8.85
CA PRO A 117 6.46 1.72 9.19
C PRO A 117 7.20 3.05 9.07
N ALA A 118 8.23 3.19 9.89
CA ALA A 118 9.21 4.28 9.84
C ALA A 118 10.18 4.19 8.66
#